data_AF-A0A6I1NM33-F1
#
_entry.id   AF-A0A6I1NM33-F1
#
_cell.length_a   1.000
_cell.length_b   1.000
_cell.length_c   1.000
_cell.angle_alpha   90.00
_cell.angle_beta   90.00
_cell.angle_gamma   90.00
#
_symmetry.space_group_name_H-M   'P 1'
#
loop_
_entity.id
_entity.type
_entity.pdbx_description
1 polymer ?
#
loop_
_entity_poly.entity_id
_entity_poly.type
_entity_poly.pdbx_seq_one_letter_code
_entity_poly.pdbx_strand_id
1 'polypeptide(L)'
;MLMRWCAPWLLYLAVSQVWAVEAEPQKLITSTVGDTSVQVSVLKAKSQSDDDKKIVTLTREGSQPITLRNFDFDVLYTDPDPTHAPNMIVVGRSGGANCCHTLHIISFAPSLHKQDIEAYNSDQFDMQEVAHGGPVLGFFDFSFAFWYHSFAGSPAPPVSLSWDAVQGRYVLNVAGMRKPAPSDVELEEDTQALLLEEVGTNDLWPPALLWRDMLTYIYSGNSASARTLMDTAWQPKWGEKQLFFTCFSQKLHAGWLWNYMDIGHLMKADGDFPKPISVPESCTQSAPERTPTSHI
;
A
#
# COMPACT_ATOMS: atom_id res chain seq x y z
N MET A 1 -23.06 -64.47 42.93
CA MET A 1 -21.67 -64.46 43.43
C MET A 1 -21.09 -63.10 43.09
N LEU A 2 -21.18 -62.13 44.01
CA LEU A 2 -20.11 -61.69 44.92
C LEU A 2 -18.90 -61.10 44.16
N MET A 3 -18.79 -59.76 44.12
CA MET A 3 -17.85 -58.93 44.93
C MET A 3 -16.44 -58.87 44.31
N ARG A 4 -15.63 -57.80 44.30
CA ARG A 4 -15.65 -56.38 44.70
C ARG A 4 -14.24 -55.83 44.35
N TRP A 5 -14.16 -54.58 43.86
CA TRP A 5 -13.16 -53.51 44.19
C TRP A 5 -11.71 -53.69 43.66
N CYS A 6 -10.97 -52.68 43.17
CA CYS A 6 -10.75 -51.30 43.65
C CYS A 6 -10.48 -50.28 42.51
N ALA A 7 -10.85 -49.00 42.74
CA ALA A 7 -10.30 -47.77 42.13
C ALA A 7 -8.99 -47.34 42.88
N PRO A 8 -8.18 -46.27 42.56
CA PRO A 8 -8.48 -44.96 41.94
C PRO A 8 -7.32 -44.37 41.05
N TRP A 9 -7.20 -43.02 40.97
CA TRP A 9 -6.36 -42.10 40.14
C TRP A 9 -7.06 -41.66 38.83
N LEU A 10 -7.72 -40.50 38.64
CA LEU A 10 -7.65 -39.12 39.15
C LEU A 10 -6.41 -38.33 38.69
N LEU A 11 -6.52 -37.59 37.57
CA LEU A 11 -5.92 -36.24 37.40
C LEU A 11 -6.46 -35.53 36.14
N TYR A 12 -7.26 -34.49 36.39
CA TYR A 12 -7.34 -33.18 35.70
C TYR A 12 -7.31 -33.09 34.17
N LEU A 13 -8.41 -32.57 33.61
CA LEU A 13 -8.44 -31.30 32.86
C LEU A 13 -9.90 -30.91 32.58
N ALA A 14 -10.49 -30.20 33.55
CA ALA A 14 -11.60 -29.30 33.31
C ALA A 14 -11.08 -27.86 33.48
N VAL A 15 -11.71 -26.92 32.79
CA VAL A 15 -11.48 -25.45 32.80
C VAL A 15 -10.34 -25.03 31.86
N SER A 16 -10.52 -24.23 30.80
CA SER A 16 -11.54 -23.21 30.52
C SER A 16 -11.71 -23.04 29.01
N GLN A 17 -12.94 -23.11 28.52
CA GLN A 17 -13.32 -22.23 27.42
C GLN A 17 -13.41 -20.84 28.04
N VAL A 18 -12.32 -20.09 28.01
CA VAL A 18 -12.41 -18.64 28.08
C VAL A 18 -13.12 -18.25 26.79
N TRP A 19 -14.43 -18.10 26.87
CA TRP A 19 -15.13 -17.20 25.96
C TRP A 19 -14.41 -15.87 26.15
N ALA A 20 -13.56 -15.52 25.20
CA ALA A 20 -13.09 -14.16 25.11
C ALA A 20 -14.37 -13.35 24.91
N VAL A 21 -14.88 -12.77 25.98
CA VAL A 21 -15.89 -11.72 25.91
C VAL A 21 -15.18 -10.62 25.14
N GLU A 22 -15.42 -10.57 23.83
CA GLU A 22 -15.08 -9.40 23.04
C GLU A 22 -15.85 -8.25 23.68
N ALA A 23 -15.12 -7.26 24.17
CA ALA A 23 -15.73 -6.09 24.77
C ALA A 23 -16.68 -5.48 23.75
N GLU A 24 -17.94 -5.26 24.12
CA GLU A 24 -18.88 -4.60 23.21
C GLU A 24 -18.41 -3.17 22.93
N PRO A 25 -18.38 -2.74 21.65
CA PRO A 25 -17.97 -1.38 21.30
C PRO A 25 -18.89 -0.36 21.95
N GLN A 26 -18.32 0.69 22.54
CA GLN A 26 -19.12 1.80 23.05
C GLN A 26 -19.53 2.68 21.87
N LYS A 27 -20.84 2.79 21.62
CA LYS A 27 -21.42 3.65 20.57
C LYS A 27 -21.25 5.13 20.94
N LEU A 28 -20.69 5.93 20.02
CA LEU A 28 -20.36 7.33 20.25
C LEU A 28 -21.21 8.29 19.42
N ILE A 29 -21.32 8.02 18.11
CA ILE A 29 -21.98 8.94 17.17
C ILE A 29 -22.86 8.13 16.22
N THR A 30 -24.01 8.71 15.83
CA THR A 30 -24.83 8.22 14.73
C THR A 30 -25.25 9.39 13.87
N SER A 31 -25.10 9.23 12.57
CA SER A 31 -25.54 10.18 11.55
C SER A 31 -26.21 9.43 10.40
N THR A 32 -26.86 10.16 9.50
CA THR A 32 -27.50 9.63 8.29
C THR A 32 -27.09 10.49 7.10
N VAL A 33 -26.71 9.84 6.00
CA VAL A 33 -26.48 10.47 4.69
C VAL A 33 -27.47 9.82 3.71
N GLY A 34 -28.48 10.58 3.29
CA GLY A 34 -29.65 10.01 2.63
C GLY A 34 -30.35 8.98 3.53
N ASP A 35 -30.55 7.77 3.01
CA ASP A 35 -31.09 6.58 3.70
C ASP A 35 -30.00 5.66 4.27
N THR A 36 -28.73 6.08 4.25
CA THR A 36 -27.60 5.31 4.80
C THR A 36 -27.28 5.83 6.21
N SER A 37 -27.33 4.96 7.22
CA SER A 37 -26.91 5.27 8.58
C SER A 37 -25.42 5.00 8.76
N VAL A 38 -24.72 5.95 9.35
CA VAL A 38 -23.31 5.85 9.73
C VAL A 38 -23.22 5.84 11.25
N GLN A 39 -22.64 4.79 11.82
CA GLN A 39 -22.45 4.63 13.26
C GLN A 39 -20.95 4.54 13.56
N VAL A 40 -20.50 5.36 14.51
CA VAL A 40 -19.12 5.33 14.99
C VAL A 40 -19.14 4.82 16.43
N SER A 41 -18.34 3.80 16.69
CA SER A 41 -18.11 3.24 18.03
C SER A 41 -16.61 3.09 18.29
N VAL A 42 -16.24 2.96 19.56
CA VAL A 42 -14.86 2.69 19.97
C VAL A 42 -14.79 1.35 20.68
N LEU A 43 -13.86 0.52 20.25
CA LEU A 43 -13.45 -0.70 20.92
C LEU A 43 -12.23 -0.37 21.77
N LYS A 44 -12.42 -0.38 23.08
CA LYS A 44 -11.34 -0.11 24.03
C LYS A 44 -10.29 -1.20 23.99
N ALA A 45 -9.03 -0.79 24.02
CA ALA A 45 -7.89 -1.67 24.15
C ALA A 45 -7.99 -2.52 25.44
N LYS A 46 -7.58 -3.79 25.34
CA LYS A 46 -7.54 -4.71 26.50
C LYS A 46 -6.30 -4.52 27.35
N SER A 47 -5.26 -3.90 26.80
CA SER A 47 -3.98 -3.62 27.46
C SER A 47 -3.59 -2.16 27.30
N GLN A 48 -2.75 -1.65 28.20
CA GLN A 48 -2.32 -0.25 28.20
C GLN A 48 -1.29 0.06 27.08
N SER A 49 -0.76 -0.98 26.42
CA SER A 49 0.14 -0.86 25.27
C SER A 49 -0.57 -0.97 23.92
N ASP A 50 -1.85 -1.34 23.92
CA ASP A 50 -2.66 -1.36 22.72
C ASP A 50 -3.46 -0.06 22.62
N ASP A 51 -3.60 0.43 21.41
CA ASP A 51 -4.41 1.59 21.13
C ASP A 51 -5.89 1.24 20.93
N ASP A 52 -6.78 2.15 21.35
CA ASP A 52 -8.21 2.04 21.10
C ASP A 52 -8.51 2.01 19.60
N LYS A 53 -9.42 1.13 19.17
CA LYS A 53 -9.82 1.04 17.76
C LYS A 53 -11.15 1.74 17.53
N LYS A 54 -11.20 2.62 16.54
CA LYS A 54 -12.45 3.16 16.02
C LYS A 54 -13.09 2.13 15.09
N ILE A 55 -14.39 1.95 15.22
CA ILE A 55 -15.21 1.11 14.38
C ILE A 55 -16.26 2.00 13.73
N VAL A 56 -16.27 2.03 12.39
CA VAL A 56 -17.29 2.72 11.61
C VAL A 56 -18.15 1.68 10.93
N THR A 57 -19.44 1.65 11.23
CA THR A 57 -20.41 0.77 10.59
C THR A 57 -21.38 1.60 9.76
N LEU A 58 -21.48 1.28 8.47
CA LEU A 58 -22.46 1.85 7.57
C LEU A 58 -23.56 0.81 7.31
N THR A 59 -24.81 1.21 7.48
CA THR A 59 -25.99 0.39 7.23
C THR A 59 -26.95 1.10 6.30
N ARG A 60 -27.52 0.34 5.36
CA ARG A 60 -28.55 0.81 4.44
C ARG A 60 -29.54 -0.33 4.24
N GLU A 61 -30.83 -0.03 4.19
CA GLU A 61 -31.85 -1.03 3.95
C GLU A 61 -31.57 -1.78 2.63
N GLY A 62 -31.70 -3.10 2.65
CA GLY A 62 -31.43 -3.96 1.48
C GLY A 62 -29.95 -4.16 1.13
N SER A 63 -29.00 -3.60 1.90
CA SER A 63 -27.56 -3.79 1.68
C SER A 63 -26.89 -4.53 2.83
N GLN A 64 -25.79 -5.24 2.55
CA GLN A 64 -24.92 -5.76 3.60
C GLN A 64 -24.20 -4.59 4.30
N PRO A 65 -24.13 -4.57 5.65
CA PRO A 65 -23.40 -3.53 6.36
C PRO A 65 -21.91 -3.51 6.00
N ILE A 66 -21.34 -2.32 5.88
CA ILE A 66 -19.89 -2.14 5.77
C ILE A 66 -19.36 -1.83 7.17
N THR A 67 -18.31 -2.52 7.60
CA THR A 67 -17.61 -2.20 8.86
C THR A 67 -16.15 -1.92 8.59
N LEU A 68 -15.67 -0.75 9.01
CA LEU A 68 -14.27 -0.33 9.01
C LEU A 68 -13.71 -0.43 10.43
N ARG A 69 -12.42 -0.78 10.56
CA ARG A 69 -11.75 -0.93 11.86
C ARG A 69 -10.32 -0.45 11.78
N ASN A 70 -10.05 0.73 12.33
CA ASN A 70 -8.74 1.36 12.31
C ASN A 70 -8.48 2.08 13.64
N PHE A 71 -7.23 2.44 13.89
CA PHE A 71 -6.87 3.28 15.03
C PHE A 71 -7.50 4.66 14.90
N ASP A 72 -7.38 5.25 13.71
CA ASP A 72 -8.02 6.52 13.37
C ASP A 72 -8.59 6.54 11.94
N PHE A 73 -9.48 7.50 11.69
CA PHE A 73 -10.08 7.77 10.40
C PHE A 73 -10.10 9.27 10.10
N ASP A 74 -9.62 9.62 8.91
CA ASP A 74 -9.76 10.97 8.34
C ASP A 74 -10.66 10.91 7.11
N VAL A 75 -11.70 11.75 7.07
CA VAL A 75 -12.57 11.86 5.88
C VAL A 75 -11.89 12.77 4.87
N LEU A 76 -11.53 12.22 3.71
CA LEU A 76 -10.90 12.98 2.63
C LEU A 76 -11.95 13.61 1.71
N TYR A 77 -13.01 12.87 1.39
CA TYR A 77 -14.00 13.29 0.42
C TYR A 77 -15.40 12.85 0.84
N THR A 78 -16.39 13.72 0.59
CA THR A 78 -17.82 13.40 0.65
C THR A 78 -18.52 14.08 -0.50
N ASP A 79 -19.29 13.31 -1.29
CA ASP A 79 -20.18 13.89 -2.29
C ASP A 79 -21.48 14.37 -1.60
N PRO A 80 -21.92 15.63 -1.81
CA PRO A 80 -23.18 16.11 -1.25
C PRO A 80 -24.40 15.41 -1.85
N ASP A 81 -24.29 14.83 -3.05
CA ASP A 81 -25.36 14.05 -3.68
C ASP A 81 -25.15 12.55 -3.41
N PRO A 82 -26.06 11.88 -2.66
CA PRO A 82 -25.94 10.47 -2.34
C PRO A 82 -26.07 9.54 -3.56
N THR A 83 -26.47 10.06 -4.72
CA THR A 83 -26.55 9.31 -5.98
C THR A 83 -25.26 9.34 -6.80
N HIS A 84 -24.32 10.22 -6.46
CA HIS A 84 -23.03 10.31 -7.13
C HIS A 84 -21.99 9.43 -6.42
N ALA A 85 -21.56 8.36 -7.10
CA ALA A 85 -20.48 7.51 -6.62
C ALA A 85 -19.10 8.02 -7.11
N PRO A 86 -18.03 7.90 -6.30
CA PRO A 86 -18.04 7.43 -4.92
C PRO A 86 -18.65 8.49 -4.00
N ASN A 87 -19.29 8.08 -2.90
CA ASN A 87 -19.93 9.02 -2.00
C ASN A 87 -19.01 9.48 -0.87
N MET A 88 -18.07 8.64 -0.46
CA MET A 88 -17.16 8.96 0.63
C MET A 88 -15.81 8.27 0.42
N ILE A 89 -14.74 8.99 0.75
CA ILE A 89 -13.38 8.44 0.83
C ILE A 89 -12.85 8.75 2.21
N VAL A 90 -12.44 7.70 2.93
CA VAL A 90 -11.90 7.80 4.29
C VAL A 90 -10.53 7.15 4.32
N VAL A 91 -9.54 7.82 4.89
CA VAL A 91 -8.25 7.21 5.20
C VAL A 91 -8.34 6.59 6.58
N GLY A 92 -8.17 5.27 6.66
CA GLY A 92 -7.97 4.57 7.91
C GLY A 92 -6.48 4.45 8.21
N ARG A 93 -6.08 4.70 9.47
CA ARG A 93 -4.71 4.45 9.96
C ARG A 93 -4.72 3.26 10.90
N SER A 94 -3.86 2.26 10.69
CA SER A 94 -3.83 1.08 11.56
C SER A 94 -3.08 1.27 12.89
N GLY A 95 -2.21 2.31 12.99
CA GLY A 95 -1.39 2.60 14.17
C GLY A 95 0.01 1.98 14.17
N GLY A 96 0.42 1.27 13.11
CA GLY A 96 1.77 0.71 13.00
C GLY A 96 2.88 1.76 12.86
N ALA A 97 4.13 1.38 13.19
CA ALA A 97 5.33 2.25 13.19
C ALA A 97 5.66 2.92 11.84
N ASN A 98 5.05 2.45 10.76
CA ASN A 98 5.23 2.91 9.39
C ASN A 98 3.94 3.50 8.80
N CYS A 99 3.02 3.93 9.67
CA CYS A 99 1.78 4.61 9.32
C CYS A 99 0.99 3.90 8.21
N CYS A 100 0.62 2.63 8.39
CA CYS A 100 -0.11 1.88 7.36
C CYS A 100 -1.50 2.49 7.13
N HIS A 101 -1.62 3.28 6.07
CA HIS A 101 -2.85 3.91 5.62
C HIS A 101 -3.58 3.01 4.62
N THR A 102 -4.90 2.98 4.75
CA THR A 102 -5.81 2.34 3.80
C THR A 102 -6.87 3.36 3.40
N LEU A 103 -7.05 3.57 2.10
CA LEU A 103 -8.17 4.34 1.57
C LEU A 103 -9.39 3.44 1.51
N HIS A 104 -10.46 3.82 2.21
CA HIS A 104 -11.77 3.20 2.15
C HIS A 104 -12.68 4.04 1.25
N ILE A 105 -12.96 3.54 0.05
CA ILE A 105 -13.84 4.19 -0.91
C ILE A 105 -15.21 3.55 -0.79
N ILE A 106 -16.21 4.36 -0.51
CA ILE A 106 -17.57 3.89 -0.21
C ILE A 106 -18.55 4.53 -1.18
N SER A 107 -19.39 3.69 -1.76
CA SER A 107 -20.53 4.10 -2.59
C SER A 107 -21.83 3.60 -1.96
N PHE A 108 -22.88 4.42 -2.01
CA PHE A 108 -24.17 4.16 -1.37
C PHE A 108 -25.22 3.67 -2.37
N ALA A 109 -25.13 4.08 -3.63
CA ALA A 109 -26.09 3.78 -4.68
C ALA A 109 -25.45 2.94 -5.81
N PRO A 110 -26.19 1.95 -6.37
CA PRO A 110 -27.53 1.51 -5.97
C PRO A 110 -27.55 0.67 -4.67
N SER A 111 -26.39 0.22 -4.20
CA SER A 111 -26.21 -0.54 -2.96
C SER A 111 -24.91 -0.14 -2.29
N LEU A 112 -24.77 -0.45 -0.99
CA LEU A 112 -23.49 -0.25 -0.31
C LEU A 112 -22.38 -1.07 -0.98
N HIS A 113 -21.36 -0.38 -1.47
CA HIS A 113 -20.15 -0.96 -2.02
C HIS A 113 -18.91 -0.33 -1.37
N LYS A 114 -17.88 -1.15 -1.17
CA LYS A 114 -16.59 -0.71 -0.64
C LYS A 114 -15.45 -1.20 -1.52
N GLN A 115 -14.51 -0.31 -1.78
CA GLN A 115 -13.17 -0.65 -2.26
C GLN A 115 -12.14 -0.21 -1.22
N ASP A 116 -11.24 -1.12 -0.84
CA ASP A 116 -10.08 -0.78 -0.01
C ASP A 116 -8.85 -0.67 -0.92
N ILE A 117 -8.05 0.38 -0.71
CA ILE A 117 -6.77 0.58 -1.41
C ILE A 117 -5.68 0.76 -0.36
N GLU A 118 -4.71 -0.16 -0.35
CA GLU A 118 -3.57 -0.07 0.56
C GLU A 118 -2.61 1.00 0.07
N ALA A 119 -2.52 2.09 0.83
CA ALA A 119 -1.58 3.19 0.59
C ALA A 119 -0.31 3.05 1.44
N TYR A 120 -0.29 2.10 2.38
CA TYR A 120 0.82 1.82 3.29
C TYR A 120 1.39 3.12 3.87
N ASN A 121 2.68 3.36 3.68
CA ASN A 121 3.40 4.50 4.24
C ASN A 121 3.06 5.85 3.59
N SER A 122 2.18 5.90 2.59
CA SER A 122 1.78 7.18 2.01
C SER A 122 0.86 7.92 2.98
N ASP A 123 1.39 8.97 3.60
CA ASP A 123 0.65 9.89 4.47
C ASP A 123 0.20 11.17 3.73
N GLN A 124 0.65 11.33 2.48
CA GLN A 124 0.27 12.41 1.59
C GLN A 124 -0.72 11.90 0.54
N PHE A 125 -1.88 12.54 0.50
CA PHE A 125 -2.93 12.30 -0.49
C PHE A 125 -3.26 13.63 -1.17
N ASP A 126 -2.98 13.71 -2.46
CA ASP A 126 -3.47 14.79 -3.32
C ASP A 126 -4.86 14.41 -3.84
N MET A 127 -5.72 15.42 -3.92
CA MET A 127 -7.06 15.28 -4.48
C MET A 127 -7.32 16.43 -5.42
N GLN A 128 -7.50 16.10 -6.69
CA GLN A 128 -7.97 17.06 -7.67
C GLN A 128 -9.48 16.94 -7.79
N GLU A 129 -10.17 17.96 -7.31
CA GLU A 129 -11.62 18.01 -7.34
C GLU A 129 -12.15 17.97 -8.78
N VAL A 130 -13.24 17.22 -8.95
CA VAL A 130 -14.02 17.19 -10.17
C VAL A 130 -15.46 17.55 -9.83
N ALA A 131 -16.18 18.14 -10.78
CA ALA A 131 -17.58 18.52 -10.55
C ALA A 131 -18.47 17.31 -10.21
N HIS A 132 -18.20 16.15 -10.82
CA HIS A 132 -18.91 14.88 -10.62
C HIS A 132 -17.97 13.69 -10.80
N GLY A 133 -18.25 12.57 -10.12
CA GLY A 133 -17.59 11.29 -10.37
C GLY A 133 -16.35 11.01 -9.52
N GLY A 134 -16.21 11.63 -8.35
CA GLY A 134 -15.10 11.38 -7.42
C GLY A 134 -13.77 12.04 -7.83
N PRO A 135 -13.00 12.59 -6.87
CA PRO A 135 -11.76 13.29 -7.16
C PRO A 135 -10.72 12.37 -7.81
N VAL A 136 -9.79 12.93 -8.59
CA VAL A 136 -8.58 12.19 -8.95
C VAL A 136 -7.70 12.11 -7.71
N LEU A 137 -7.33 10.89 -7.31
CA LEU A 137 -6.49 10.65 -6.14
C LEU A 137 -5.03 10.54 -6.55
N GLY A 138 -4.13 11.21 -5.83
CA GLY A 138 -2.68 11.11 -5.99
C GLY A 138 -2.00 10.70 -4.68
N PHE A 139 -1.10 9.72 -4.73
CA PHE A 139 -0.29 9.28 -3.58
C PHE A 139 0.96 8.53 -4.06
N PHE A 140 1.78 7.97 -3.17
CA PHE A 140 3.02 7.30 -3.54
C PHE A 140 2.98 5.79 -3.29
N ASP A 141 3.58 5.01 -4.20
CA ASP A 141 3.76 3.56 -4.00
C ASP A 141 5.03 3.26 -3.19
N PHE A 142 4.85 2.92 -1.91
CA PHE A 142 5.95 2.55 -1.01
C PHE A 142 6.36 1.07 -1.09
N SER A 143 6.01 0.35 -2.16
CA SER A 143 6.42 -1.05 -2.36
C SER A 143 7.94 -1.26 -2.30
N PHE A 144 8.73 -0.20 -2.54
CA PHE A 144 10.20 -0.20 -2.47
C PHE A 144 10.79 0.30 -1.16
N ALA A 145 9.95 0.62 -0.16
CA ALA A 145 10.44 0.97 1.18
C ALA A 145 11.40 -0.11 1.70
N PHE A 146 12.56 0.33 2.22
CA PHE A 146 13.63 -0.49 2.79
C PHE A 146 14.38 -1.39 1.79
N TRP A 147 14.11 -1.26 0.49
CA TRP A 147 14.79 -2.04 -0.54
C TRP A 147 16.08 -1.34 -0.95
N TYR A 148 17.23 -1.89 -0.53
CA TYR A 148 18.58 -1.33 -0.73
C TYR A 148 18.79 0.12 -0.27
N HIS A 149 17.89 0.67 0.55
CA HIS A 149 18.05 1.98 1.17
C HIS A 149 17.28 2.06 2.50
N SER A 150 17.59 3.04 3.35
CA SER A 150 16.73 3.40 4.48
C SER A 150 15.36 3.90 3.99
N PHE A 151 14.35 3.89 4.86
CA PHE A 151 13.01 4.42 4.55
C PHE A 151 13.07 5.82 3.93
N ALA A 152 13.78 6.75 4.58
CA ALA A 152 13.82 8.16 4.19
C ALA A 152 14.43 8.42 2.80
N GLY A 153 15.24 7.49 2.28
CA GLY A 153 15.74 7.58 0.90
C GLY A 153 15.31 6.43 0.02
N SER A 154 14.25 5.70 0.40
CA SER A 154 13.61 4.73 -0.49
C SER A 154 12.71 5.48 -1.47
N PRO A 155 12.93 5.37 -2.79
CA PRO A 155 12.01 5.84 -3.80
C PRO A 155 10.59 5.32 -3.60
N ALA A 156 9.63 6.20 -3.85
CA ALA A 156 8.21 5.88 -3.90
C ALA A 156 7.62 6.62 -5.13
N PRO A 157 7.38 5.93 -6.25
CA PRO A 157 6.87 6.58 -7.45
C PRO A 157 5.42 7.05 -7.21
N PRO A 158 5.02 8.19 -7.79
CA PRO A 158 3.65 8.68 -7.67
C PRO A 158 2.69 7.78 -8.44
N VAL A 159 1.51 7.58 -7.88
CA VAL A 159 0.37 6.88 -8.48
C VAL A 159 -0.82 7.82 -8.48
N SER A 160 -1.54 7.85 -9.60
CA SER A 160 -2.79 8.56 -9.73
C SER A 160 -3.92 7.57 -10.04
N LEU A 161 -5.05 7.74 -9.38
CA LEU A 161 -6.24 6.93 -9.58
C LEU A 161 -7.42 7.83 -9.97
N SER A 162 -8.27 7.33 -10.86
CA SER A 162 -9.51 7.97 -11.26
C SER A 162 -10.68 7.01 -11.03
N TRP A 163 -11.83 7.55 -10.69
CA TRP A 163 -13.04 6.76 -10.59
C TRP A 163 -13.49 6.27 -11.97
N ASP A 164 -13.73 4.97 -12.08
CA ASP A 164 -14.41 4.37 -13.23
C ASP A 164 -15.87 4.13 -12.84
N ALA A 165 -16.76 4.99 -13.34
CA ALA A 165 -18.19 4.90 -13.08
C ALA A 165 -18.84 3.65 -13.67
N VAL A 166 -18.24 3.05 -14.71
CA VAL A 166 -18.73 1.80 -15.32
C VAL A 166 -18.38 0.61 -14.43
N GLN A 167 -17.17 0.60 -13.87
CA GLN A 167 -16.74 -0.45 -12.94
C GLN A 167 -17.17 -0.22 -11.49
N GLY A 168 -17.61 0.99 -11.15
CA GLY A 168 -18.00 1.37 -9.79
C GLY A 168 -16.83 1.31 -8.80
N ARG A 169 -15.61 1.64 -9.25
CA ARG A 169 -14.38 1.59 -8.45
C ARG A 169 -13.31 2.55 -8.99
N TYR A 170 -12.36 2.91 -8.14
CA TYR A 170 -11.12 3.55 -8.60
C TYR A 170 -10.25 2.56 -9.37
N VAL A 171 -9.68 3.05 -10.45
CA VAL A 171 -8.71 2.37 -11.32
C VAL A 171 -7.53 3.30 -11.57
N LEU A 172 -6.44 2.76 -12.13
CA LEU A 172 -5.26 3.54 -12.49
C LEU A 172 -5.60 4.65 -13.49
N ASN A 173 -5.22 5.89 -13.18
CA ASN A 173 -5.36 7.03 -14.08
C ASN A 173 -4.23 7.02 -15.12
N VAL A 174 -4.34 6.10 -16.09
CA VAL A 174 -3.30 5.89 -17.10
C VAL A 174 -3.00 7.17 -17.89
N ALA A 175 -4.02 7.95 -18.24
CA ALA A 175 -3.86 9.18 -18.97
C ALA A 175 -3.11 10.25 -18.16
N GLY A 176 -3.40 10.36 -16.86
CA GLY A 176 -2.73 11.32 -15.97
C GLY A 176 -1.30 10.95 -15.59
N MET A 177 -0.96 9.65 -15.60
CA MET A 177 0.39 9.19 -15.24
C MET A 177 1.35 9.14 -16.43
N ARG A 178 0.84 8.93 -17.65
CA ARG A 178 1.69 8.80 -18.83
C ARG A 178 2.44 10.10 -19.14
N LYS A 179 3.73 9.96 -19.41
CA LYS A 179 4.57 11.05 -19.94
C LYS A 179 5.10 10.66 -21.32
N PRO A 180 5.40 11.63 -22.20
CA PRO A 180 6.16 11.35 -23.40
C PRO A 180 7.46 10.61 -23.06
N ALA A 181 7.92 9.77 -23.97
CA ALA A 181 9.24 9.17 -23.83
C ALA A 181 10.30 10.29 -23.81
N PRO A 182 11.31 10.19 -22.92
CA PRO A 182 12.42 11.12 -22.94
C PRO A 182 13.15 11.02 -24.27
N SER A 183 13.68 12.15 -24.73
CA SER A 183 14.63 12.21 -25.83
C SER A 183 15.97 11.59 -25.43
N ASP A 184 16.79 11.24 -26.42
CA ASP A 184 18.15 10.72 -26.20
C ASP A 184 19.02 11.72 -25.41
N VAL A 185 18.80 13.02 -25.60
CA VAL A 185 19.51 14.08 -24.87
C VAL A 185 19.11 14.08 -23.39
N GLU A 186 17.81 14.00 -23.10
CA GLU A 186 17.31 13.92 -21.71
C GLU A 186 17.82 12.65 -21.02
N LEU A 187 17.85 11.52 -21.71
CA LEU A 187 18.40 10.27 -21.16
C LEU A 187 19.90 10.35 -20.86
N GLU A 188 20.66 11.02 -21.72
CA GLU A 188 22.09 11.24 -21.50
C GLU A 188 22.32 12.18 -20.32
N GLU A 189 21.57 13.28 -20.22
CA GLU A 189 21.63 14.23 -19.11
C GLU A 189 21.32 13.54 -17.76
N ASP A 190 20.26 12.74 -17.71
CA ASP A 190 19.90 11.94 -16.54
C ASP A 190 21.02 10.96 -16.17
N THR A 191 21.60 10.28 -17.17
CA THR A 191 22.71 9.35 -16.96
C THR A 191 23.91 10.08 -16.36
N GLN A 192 24.30 11.23 -16.91
CA GLN A 192 25.44 12.00 -16.42
C GLN A 192 25.21 12.52 -15.01
N ALA A 193 24.00 13.00 -14.69
CA ALA A 193 23.65 13.44 -13.34
C ALA A 193 23.84 12.31 -12.32
N LEU A 194 23.45 11.08 -12.66
CA LEU A 194 23.60 9.90 -11.81
C LEU A 194 25.05 9.42 -11.66
N LEU A 195 25.92 9.71 -12.64
CA LEU A 195 27.35 9.38 -12.58
C LEU A 195 28.14 10.37 -11.71
N LEU A 196 27.67 11.61 -11.56
CA LEU A 196 28.28 12.64 -10.73
C LEU A 196 27.99 12.48 -9.23
N GLU A 197 27.00 11.65 -8.89
CA GLU A 197 26.66 11.32 -7.51
C GLU A 197 27.79 10.52 -6.84
N GLU A 198 28.31 11.04 -5.73
CA GLU A 198 29.27 10.32 -4.90
C GLU A 198 28.59 9.15 -4.18
N VAL A 199 28.70 7.96 -4.76
CA VAL A 199 28.31 6.72 -4.09
C VAL A 199 29.38 6.36 -3.07
N GLY A 200 28.99 6.11 -1.82
CA GLY A 200 29.91 5.67 -0.78
C GLY A 200 30.68 4.42 -1.23
N THR A 201 31.99 4.39 -0.96
CA THR A 201 32.89 3.34 -1.48
C THR A 201 32.55 1.90 -1.05
N ASN A 202 31.61 1.74 -0.11
CA ASN A 202 31.20 0.45 0.45
C ASN A 202 29.77 0.02 0.04
N ASP A 203 29.07 0.79 -0.80
CA ASP A 203 27.73 0.43 -1.24
C ASP A 203 27.80 -0.61 -2.37
N LEU A 204 27.24 -1.80 -2.11
CA LEU A 204 27.20 -2.93 -3.05
C LEU A 204 26.12 -2.79 -4.14
N TRP A 205 25.30 -1.75 -4.06
CA TRP A 205 24.12 -1.55 -4.91
C TRP A 205 24.19 -0.20 -5.63
N PRO A 206 23.52 -0.06 -6.78
CA PRO A 206 23.42 1.23 -7.44
C PRO A 206 22.78 2.28 -6.51
N PRO A 207 23.17 3.55 -6.60
CA PRO A 207 22.58 4.61 -5.79
C PRO A 207 21.07 4.65 -5.96
N ALA A 208 20.34 4.97 -4.89
CA ALA A 208 18.88 4.91 -4.87
C ALA A 208 18.22 5.80 -5.93
N LEU A 209 18.88 6.89 -6.29
CA LEU A 209 18.45 7.80 -7.34
C LEU A 209 18.40 7.14 -8.71
N LEU A 210 19.33 6.24 -9.03
CA LEU A 210 19.32 5.54 -10.32
C LEU A 210 18.04 4.72 -10.49
N TRP A 211 17.65 3.96 -9.46
CA TRP A 211 16.43 3.17 -9.54
C TRP A 211 15.15 3.95 -9.19
N ARG A 212 15.26 5.12 -8.55
CA ARG A 212 14.18 6.13 -8.49
C ARG A 212 13.78 6.61 -9.88
N ASP A 213 14.77 6.94 -10.70
CA ASP A 213 14.55 7.51 -12.03
C ASP A 213 14.07 6.41 -12.98
N MET A 214 14.61 5.19 -12.84
CA MET A 214 14.04 3.98 -13.45
C MET A 214 12.55 3.80 -13.09
N LEU A 215 12.17 3.89 -11.80
CA LEU A 215 10.77 3.79 -11.37
C LEU A 215 9.90 4.91 -11.96
N THR A 216 10.43 6.13 -12.07
CA THR A 216 9.74 7.27 -12.69
C THR A 216 9.42 6.97 -14.16
N TYR A 217 10.38 6.41 -14.90
CA TYR A 217 10.15 6.00 -16.27
C TYR A 217 9.15 4.84 -16.39
N ILE A 218 9.25 3.83 -15.54
CA ILE A 218 8.30 2.71 -15.52
C ILE A 218 6.86 3.19 -15.27
N TYR A 219 6.65 3.98 -14.21
CA TYR A 219 5.30 4.42 -13.80
C TYR A 219 4.69 5.45 -14.76
N SER A 220 5.51 6.10 -15.59
CA SER A 220 5.06 7.00 -16.65
C SER A 220 4.86 6.33 -18.01
N GLY A 221 5.02 5.01 -18.11
CA GLY A 221 4.82 4.23 -19.33
C GLY A 221 6.03 4.15 -20.27
N ASN A 222 7.23 4.45 -19.76
CA ASN A 222 8.49 4.52 -20.51
C ASN A 222 9.49 3.45 -20.03
N SER A 223 9.04 2.22 -19.82
CA SER A 223 9.85 1.12 -19.29
C SER A 223 11.08 0.79 -20.15
N ALA A 224 10.99 0.94 -21.47
CA ALA A 224 12.13 0.77 -22.37
C ALA A 224 13.22 1.83 -22.12
N SER A 225 12.83 3.10 -21.91
CA SER A 225 13.76 4.17 -21.52
C SER A 225 14.38 3.89 -20.15
N ALA A 226 13.61 3.30 -19.23
CA ALA A 226 14.11 2.87 -17.93
C ALA A 226 15.22 1.80 -18.07
N ARG A 227 15.05 0.84 -19.00
CA ARG A 227 16.09 -0.15 -19.35
C ARG A 227 17.33 0.54 -19.93
N THR A 228 17.15 1.44 -20.89
CA THR A 228 18.26 2.20 -21.50
C THR A 228 19.04 3.00 -20.47
N LEU A 229 18.37 3.74 -19.58
CA LEU A 229 19.00 4.49 -18.49
C LEU A 229 19.90 3.58 -17.65
N MET A 230 19.34 2.46 -17.19
CA MET A 230 20.06 1.49 -16.38
C MET A 230 21.22 0.85 -17.12
N ASP A 231 21.06 0.58 -18.42
CA ASP A 231 22.10 -0.04 -19.23
C ASP A 231 23.30 0.89 -19.44
N THR A 232 23.05 2.18 -19.62
CA THR A 232 24.09 3.20 -19.83
C THR A 232 24.77 3.62 -18.52
N ALA A 233 24.00 3.79 -17.44
CA ALA A 233 24.54 4.24 -16.16
C ALA A 233 25.28 3.14 -15.39
N TRP A 234 25.10 1.85 -15.72
CA TRP A 234 25.62 0.74 -14.92
C TRP A 234 27.14 0.73 -14.79
N GLN A 235 27.64 0.76 -13.56
CA GLN A 235 29.06 0.63 -13.26
C GLN A 235 29.40 -0.80 -12.81
N PRO A 236 30.53 -1.39 -13.28
CA PRO A 236 30.93 -2.74 -12.89
C PRO A 236 31.03 -2.98 -11.37
N LYS A 237 31.32 -1.93 -10.59
CA LYS A 237 31.43 -1.99 -9.13
C LYS A 237 30.12 -2.37 -8.41
N TRP A 238 28.96 -2.19 -9.06
CA TRP A 238 27.64 -2.54 -8.50
C TRP A 238 27.27 -4.02 -8.71
N GLY A 239 28.20 -4.82 -9.23
CA GLY A 239 28.00 -6.23 -9.47
C GLY A 239 27.17 -6.53 -10.72
N GLU A 240 26.44 -7.65 -10.68
CA GLU A 240 25.73 -8.18 -11.83
C GLU A 240 24.40 -7.44 -12.09
N LYS A 241 24.37 -6.64 -13.16
CA LYS A 241 23.16 -5.91 -13.61
C LYS A 241 21.93 -6.80 -13.76
N GLN A 242 22.10 -8.01 -14.30
CA GLN A 242 20.98 -8.93 -14.51
C GLN A 242 20.40 -9.46 -13.19
N LEU A 243 21.23 -9.65 -12.16
CA LEU A 243 20.77 -10.00 -10.83
C LEU A 243 19.94 -8.86 -10.25
N PHE A 244 20.42 -7.61 -10.35
CA PHE A 244 19.65 -6.44 -9.92
C PHE A 244 18.28 -6.38 -10.61
N PHE A 245 18.22 -6.51 -11.94
CA PHE A 245 16.93 -6.50 -12.66
C PHE A 245 15.99 -7.63 -12.23
N THR A 246 16.54 -8.81 -11.92
CA THR A 246 15.75 -9.95 -11.43
C THR A 246 15.14 -9.64 -10.06
N CYS A 247 15.95 -9.15 -9.11
CA CYS A 247 15.48 -8.78 -7.78
C CYS A 247 14.52 -7.57 -7.81
N PHE A 248 14.80 -6.58 -8.67
CA PHE A 248 13.95 -5.42 -8.87
C PHE A 248 12.58 -5.84 -9.44
N SER A 249 12.55 -6.69 -10.46
CA SER A 249 11.30 -7.18 -11.04
C SER A 249 10.52 -8.02 -10.03
N GLN A 250 11.20 -8.83 -9.21
CA GLN A 250 10.54 -9.50 -8.09
C GLN A 250 9.88 -8.48 -7.14
N LYS A 251 10.60 -7.40 -6.78
CA LYS A 251 10.09 -6.37 -5.87
C LYS A 251 8.89 -5.61 -6.46
N LEU A 252 8.92 -5.27 -7.75
CA LEU A 252 7.75 -4.73 -8.47
C LEU A 252 6.55 -5.67 -8.35
N HIS A 253 6.71 -6.93 -8.76
CA HIS A 253 5.63 -7.91 -8.81
C HIS A 253 5.20 -8.43 -7.44
N ALA A 254 5.93 -8.12 -6.37
CA ALA A 254 5.52 -8.34 -4.98
C ALA A 254 4.72 -7.16 -4.40
N GLY A 255 4.77 -5.98 -5.04
CA GLY A 255 4.03 -4.79 -4.64
C GLY A 255 2.53 -5.00 -4.74
N TRP A 256 1.79 -4.70 -3.68
CA TRP A 256 0.34 -4.87 -3.67
C TRP A 256 -0.32 -3.99 -4.73
N LEU A 257 0.04 -2.71 -4.77
CA LEU A 257 -0.56 -1.73 -5.66
C LEU A 257 -0.25 -2.03 -7.13
N TRP A 258 0.99 -2.43 -7.42
CA TRP A 258 1.42 -2.90 -8.75
C TRP A 258 0.49 -3.97 -9.33
N ASN A 259 0.15 -4.98 -8.52
CA ASN A 259 -0.73 -6.06 -8.93
C ASN A 259 -2.21 -5.63 -8.92
N TYR A 260 -2.66 -4.98 -7.85
CA TYR A 260 -4.07 -4.64 -7.65
C TYR A 260 -4.58 -3.64 -8.70
N MET A 261 -3.73 -2.70 -9.13
CA MET A 261 -4.04 -1.70 -10.16
C MET A 261 -3.54 -2.09 -11.55
N ASP A 262 -2.98 -3.29 -11.72
CA ASP A 262 -2.48 -3.80 -12.99
C ASP A 262 -1.48 -2.84 -13.68
N ILE A 263 -0.60 -2.22 -12.87
CA ILE A 263 0.30 -1.16 -13.33
C ILE A 263 1.23 -1.68 -14.43
N GLY A 264 1.80 -2.87 -14.25
CA GLY A 264 2.73 -3.48 -15.20
C GLY A 264 2.14 -3.61 -16.61
N HIS A 265 0.91 -4.08 -16.71
CA HIS A 265 0.22 -4.21 -17.98
C HIS A 265 -0.17 -2.85 -18.57
N LEU A 266 -0.82 -1.99 -17.77
CA LEU A 266 -1.36 -0.71 -18.22
C LEU A 266 -0.27 0.31 -18.63
N MET A 267 0.90 0.22 -17.98
CA MET A 267 2.09 1.01 -18.29
C MET A 267 3.05 0.31 -19.25
N LYS A 268 2.68 -0.86 -19.79
CA LYS A 268 3.47 -1.66 -20.74
C LYS A 268 4.86 -2.06 -20.22
N ALA A 269 5.00 -2.18 -18.90
CA ALA A 269 6.27 -2.50 -18.26
C ALA A 269 6.55 -4.02 -18.18
N ASP A 270 5.55 -4.90 -18.30
CA ASP A 270 5.74 -6.35 -18.10
C ASP A 270 6.71 -7.00 -19.10
N GLY A 271 6.82 -6.45 -20.32
CA GLY A 271 7.79 -6.95 -21.30
C GLY A 271 9.23 -6.62 -20.92
N ASP A 272 9.44 -5.41 -20.40
CA ASP A 272 10.76 -4.93 -19.97
C ASP A 272 11.09 -5.37 -18.55
N PHE A 273 10.13 -5.64 -17.68
CA PHE A 273 10.32 -6.06 -16.29
C PHE A 273 9.41 -7.25 -15.96
N PRO A 274 9.69 -8.42 -16.56
CA PRO A 274 8.83 -9.58 -16.41
C PRO A 274 8.89 -10.15 -14.99
N LYS A 275 7.79 -10.75 -14.55
CA LYS A 275 7.76 -11.50 -13.30
C LYS A 275 8.78 -12.65 -13.37
N PRO A 276 9.75 -12.72 -12.44
CA PRO A 276 10.79 -13.73 -12.51
C PRO A 276 10.23 -15.13 -12.26
N ILE A 277 10.68 -16.11 -13.07
CA ILE A 277 10.30 -17.53 -12.93
C ILE A 277 10.95 -18.14 -11.68
N SER A 278 12.17 -17.73 -11.38
CA SER A 278 12.93 -18.13 -10.20
C SER A 278 13.60 -16.92 -9.57
N VAL A 279 13.58 -16.86 -8.25
CA VAL A 279 14.19 -15.79 -7.48
C VAL A 279 15.46 -16.32 -6.82
N PRO A 280 16.64 -15.73 -7.10
CA PRO A 280 17.85 -16.00 -6.36
C PRO A 280 17.70 -15.64 -4.87
N GLU A 281 18.27 -16.43 -3.97
CA GLU A 281 18.26 -16.14 -2.52
C GLU A 281 18.84 -14.75 -2.20
N SER A 282 19.80 -14.28 -2.99
CA SER A 282 20.43 -12.96 -2.87
C SER A 282 19.44 -11.78 -3.01
N CYS A 283 18.25 -11.97 -3.58
CA CYS A 283 17.22 -10.94 -3.67
C CYS A 283 16.50 -10.66 -2.34
N THR A 284 16.69 -11.49 -1.31
CA THR A 284 16.04 -11.34 0.00
C THR A 284 16.78 -10.46 0.99
N GLN A 285 17.96 -9.94 0.62
CA GLN A 285 18.72 -9.05 1.50
C GLN A 285 18.02 -7.69 1.63
N SER A 286 17.35 -7.46 2.76
CA SER A 286 16.94 -6.13 3.20
C SER A 286 18.17 -5.27 3.48
N ALA A 287 18.05 -3.94 3.32
CA ALA A 287 19.15 -3.03 3.67
C ALA A 287 19.65 -3.32 5.10
N PRO A 288 20.97 -3.41 5.35
CA PRO A 288 21.47 -3.53 6.70
C PRO A 288 20.98 -2.31 7.50
N GLU A 289 20.35 -2.54 8.66
CA GLU A 289 20.09 -1.47 9.62
C GLU A 289 21.43 -0.79 9.90
N ARG A 290 21.62 0.44 9.39
CA ARG A 290 22.75 1.25 9.81
C ARG A 290 22.51 1.56 11.28
N THR A 291 23.24 0.87 12.16
CA THR A 291 23.27 1.18 13.58
C THR A 291 23.54 2.67 13.73
N PRO A 292 22.76 3.42 14.52
CA PRO A 292 23.03 4.83 14.71
C PRO A 292 24.45 4.96 15.28
N THR A 293 25.35 5.63 14.55
CA THR A 293 26.60 6.09 15.13
C THR A 293 26.24 7.05 16.25
N SER A 294 26.37 6.58 17.48
CA SER A 294 26.32 7.43 18.66
C SER A 294 27.46 8.46 18.54
N HIS A 295 27.13 9.67 18.09
CA HIS A 295 28.00 10.81 18.31
C HIS A 295 27.92 11.15 19.80
N ILE A 296 28.99 10.82 20.52
CA ILE A 296 29.38 11.44 21.79
C ILE A 296 30.30 12.60 21.44
#